data_AF-A0A972IEC3-F1
#
_entry.id   AF-A0A972IEC3-F1
#
_cell.length_a   1.000
_cell.length_b   1.000
_cell.length_c   1.000
_cell.angle_alpha   90.00
_cell.angle_beta   90.00
_cell.angle_gamma   90.00
#
_symmetry.space_group_name_H-M   'P 1'
#
loop_
_entity.id
_entity.type
_entity.pdbx_description
1 polymer ?
#
loop_
_entity_poly.entity_id
_entity_poly.type
_entity_poly.pdbx_seq_one_letter_code
_entity_poly.pdbx_strand_id
1 'polypeptide(L)'
;MYTGGDHLGIQGAGLPQSEPGATYINTDWTFIDESDMIDVWSAYLVAKEKYPGAYDLGQLIDTRDRRRIVGDYILTPLDIVNRRTFPDTVGISNGGRLDKHGYTVHAFYMINNWRGGMTYTPYRCLLPKGIDGVLVIGVGLSADCDAIPSIRMQPGVQNLGYAAGVAAAMAAKAGVPARAIDIKALQTHLVGIGCLTAEVLEHEDSFPLADSRVRQAVRKLAAEDYSGLGVIMASEDRSIRWMREAHRNPATPPAGKLRCAHVLGMLGDASGVETLIARIESSREFDTDRIDTYFPWVTWLDSYLIALGRTRDPRALAPLLDKLALLVEDKGGQVSHYRALALAFDALGDPAAAKPLGEAMQKLDIRGMAVSETAGLTAAARGKSGERDLALARVLYRLGDYQGLGEKILQQYAGDIRGHYVRHARAVLEEGRSSRK
;
A
#
# COMPACT_ATOMS: atom_id res chain seq x y z
N MET A 1 -5.96 -6.93 -6.14
CA MET A 1 -5.16 -8.17 -6.24
C MET A 1 -3.95 -8.02 -5.31
N TYR A 2 -3.53 -9.10 -4.63
CA TYR A 2 -2.53 -9.06 -3.54
C TYR A 2 -1.10 -8.76 -4.03
N THR A 3 -0.71 -9.33 -5.17
CA THR A 3 0.48 -8.99 -5.96
C THR A 3 0.14 -9.11 -7.44
N GLY A 4 0.45 -8.08 -8.23
CA GLY A 4 0.19 -7.99 -9.67
C GLY A 4 1.20 -7.05 -10.34
N GLY A 5 1.04 -6.71 -11.62
CA GLY A 5 2.04 -5.91 -12.34
C GLY A 5 2.17 -4.46 -11.85
N ASP A 6 1.18 -3.96 -11.11
CA ASP A 6 1.11 -2.57 -10.69
C ASP A 6 2.12 -2.17 -9.61
N HIS A 7 2.31 -3.01 -8.60
CA HIS A 7 3.20 -2.72 -7.47
C HIS A 7 3.57 -3.98 -6.67
N LEU A 8 4.75 -3.93 -6.06
CA LEU A 8 5.19 -4.86 -5.02
C LEU A 8 4.88 -4.25 -3.64
N GLY A 9 3.60 -4.17 -3.30
CA GLY A 9 3.09 -3.55 -2.06
C GLY A 9 2.77 -4.61 -1.00
N ILE A 10 3.78 -5.28 -0.48
CA ILE A 10 3.64 -6.48 0.35
C ILE A 10 4.23 -6.24 1.72
N GLN A 11 3.56 -6.72 2.77
CA GLN A 11 4.13 -6.67 4.11
C GLN A 11 5.13 -7.79 4.35
N GLY A 12 6.16 -7.46 5.11
CA GLY A 12 7.18 -8.37 5.55
C GLY A 12 6.61 -9.54 6.35
N ALA A 13 7.27 -10.67 6.19
CA ALA A 13 7.00 -11.93 6.83
C ALA A 13 8.28 -12.46 7.47
N GLY A 14 8.12 -13.54 8.21
CA GLY A 14 9.24 -14.30 8.74
C GLY A 14 8.79 -15.70 9.13
N LEU A 15 9.77 -16.49 9.51
CA LEU A 15 9.55 -17.78 10.15
C LEU A 15 10.30 -17.73 11.49
N PRO A 16 9.63 -17.93 12.62
CA PRO A 16 10.25 -17.87 13.94
C PRO A 16 11.05 -19.14 14.24
N GLN A 17 11.98 -19.04 15.19
CA GLN A 17 12.49 -20.23 15.88
C GLN A 17 11.41 -20.79 16.81
N SER A 18 11.45 -22.10 17.07
CA SER A 18 10.64 -22.71 18.14
C SER A 18 11.38 -22.59 19.46
N GLU A 19 10.74 -21.96 20.45
CA GLU A 19 11.31 -21.78 21.78
C GLU A 19 10.27 -22.21 22.84
N PRO A 20 10.45 -23.39 23.46
CA PRO A 20 9.51 -23.88 24.46
C PRO A 20 9.33 -22.88 25.62
N GLY A 21 8.07 -22.54 25.92
CA GLY A 21 7.72 -21.58 26.97
C GLY A 21 7.64 -20.12 26.50
N ALA A 22 8.04 -19.81 25.26
CA ALA A 22 7.82 -18.48 24.70
C ALA A 22 6.32 -18.22 24.47
N THR A 23 5.84 -17.07 24.94
CA THR A 23 4.44 -16.63 24.73
C THR A 23 4.29 -15.77 23.48
N TYR A 24 5.39 -15.25 22.93
CA TYR A 24 5.41 -14.39 21.76
C TYR A 24 6.78 -14.39 21.09
N ILE A 25 6.80 -14.72 19.79
CA ILE A 25 7.99 -14.57 18.93
C ILE A 25 7.50 -13.92 17.64
N ASN A 26 8.05 -12.75 17.32
CA ASN A 26 7.64 -11.98 16.15
C ASN A 26 8.81 -11.83 15.20
N THR A 27 8.63 -12.31 13.97
CA THR A 27 9.67 -12.23 12.95
C THR A 27 9.23 -11.40 11.75
N ASP A 28 10.14 -10.55 11.27
CA ASP A 28 10.00 -9.80 10.03
C ASP A 28 11.39 -9.62 9.40
N TRP A 29 11.73 -10.47 8.45
CA TRP A 29 13.06 -10.41 7.81
C TRP A 29 13.02 -10.65 6.30
N THR A 30 11.86 -10.93 5.71
CA THR A 30 11.74 -11.24 4.28
C THR A 30 10.30 -11.09 3.77
N PHE A 31 10.03 -11.52 2.54
CA PHE A 31 8.69 -11.74 2.00
C PHE A 31 8.50 -13.24 1.73
N ILE A 32 7.26 -13.72 1.87
CA ILE A 32 6.92 -15.13 1.65
C ILE A 32 5.53 -15.19 1.00
N ASP A 33 5.43 -15.79 -0.19
CA ASP A 33 4.17 -16.17 -0.80
C ASP A 33 3.81 -17.60 -0.37
N GLU A 34 2.85 -17.74 0.54
CA GLU A 34 2.38 -19.04 1.03
C GLU A 34 1.69 -19.90 -0.03
N SER A 35 1.37 -19.35 -1.20
CA SER A 35 0.88 -20.13 -2.34
C SER A 35 1.99 -20.69 -3.24
N ASP A 36 3.26 -20.36 -2.96
CA ASP A 36 4.43 -20.87 -3.66
C ASP A 36 5.26 -21.77 -2.73
N MET A 37 5.24 -23.09 -2.99
CA MET A 37 5.93 -24.05 -2.14
C MET A 37 7.46 -23.98 -2.25
N ILE A 38 8.01 -23.46 -3.36
CA ILE A 38 9.46 -23.21 -3.47
C ILE A 38 9.83 -22.04 -2.56
N ASP A 39 9.01 -20.99 -2.54
CA ASP A 39 9.22 -19.85 -1.67
C ASP A 39 9.13 -20.27 -0.18
N VAL A 40 8.07 -20.98 0.19
CA VAL A 40 7.89 -21.55 1.54
C VAL A 40 9.09 -22.41 1.93
N TRP A 41 9.48 -23.38 1.10
CA TRP A 41 10.61 -24.25 1.40
C TRP A 41 11.92 -23.48 1.56
N SER A 42 12.19 -22.51 0.67
CA SER A 42 13.39 -21.67 0.77
C SER A 42 13.41 -20.83 2.05
N ALA A 43 12.25 -20.39 2.55
CA ALA A 43 12.15 -19.67 3.81
C ALA A 43 12.53 -20.56 5.00
N TYR A 44 12.13 -21.84 5.01
CA TYR A 44 12.52 -22.80 6.05
C TYR A 44 14.03 -23.07 6.04
N LEU A 45 14.63 -23.25 4.85
CA LEU A 45 16.08 -23.43 4.73
C LEU A 45 16.85 -22.25 5.32
N VAL A 46 16.46 -21.03 4.92
CA VAL A 46 17.10 -19.79 5.37
C VAL A 46 16.85 -19.53 6.86
N ALA A 47 15.68 -19.89 7.38
CA ALA A 47 15.41 -19.77 8.82
C ALA A 47 16.33 -20.68 9.65
N LYS A 48 16.66 -21.90 9.18
CA LYS A 48 17.65 -22.76 9.86
C LYS A 48 19.06 -22.16 9.83
N GLU A 49 19.46 -21.53 8.73
CA GLU A 49 20.73 -20.78 8.65
C GLU A 49 20.74 -19.58 9.60
N LYS A 50 19.63 -18.83 9.65
CA LYS A 50 19.46 -17.65 10.50
C LYS A 50 19.45 -17.98 11.99
N TYR A 51 18.91 -19.14 12.37
CA TYR A 51 18.78 -19.60 13.76
C TYR A 51 19.54 -20.91 14.00
N PRO A 52 20.88 -20.92 13.93
CA PRO A 52 21.67 -22.15 13.97
C PRO A 52 21.59 -22.87 15.33
N GLY A 53 21.26 -22.15 16.40
CA GLY A 53 21.07 -22.70 17.74
C GLY A 53 19.66 -23.21 18.02
N ALA A 54 18.70 -22.96 17.13
CA ALA A 54 17.32 -23.40 17.34
C ALA A 54 17.15 -24.87 16.96
N TYR A 55 16.71 -25.69 17.92
CA TYR A 55 16.40 -27.10 17.67
C TYR A 55 15.33 -27.24 16.58
N ASP A 56 14.23 -26.50 16.70
CA ASP A 56 13.13 -26.47 15.72
C ASP A 56 12.74 -25.05 15.30
N LEU A 57 11.94 -24.92 14.25
CA LEU A 57 11.34 -23.68 13.76
C LEU A 57 9.83 -23.66 14.05
N GLY A 58 9.21 -22.49 13.86
CA GLY A 58 7.76 -22.37 13.86
C GLY A 58 7.12 -23.25 12.77
N GLN A 59 5.95 -23.82 13.07
CA GLN A 59 5.19 -24.61 12.10
C GLN A 59 4.42 -23.74 11.10
N LEU A 60 4.12 -22.50 11.46
CA LEU A 60 3.39 -21.56 10.62
C LEU A 60 4.30 -20.39 10.29
N ILE A 61 4.20 -19.94 9.04
CA ILE A 61 4.85 -18.72 8.57
C ILE A 61 4.08 -17.52 9.09
N ASP A 62 4.80 -16.51 9.59
CA ASP A 62 4.24 -15.27 10.11
C ASP A 62 3.97 -14.28 8.96
N THR A 63 3.05 -14.62 8.04
CA THR A 63 2.64 -13.67 6.98
C THR A 63 1.66 -12.62 7.53
N ARG A 64 1.97 -11.35 7.26
CA ARG A 64 1.14 -10.19 7.67
C ARG A 64 0.13 -9.76 6.62
N ASP A 65 0.24 -10.34 5.43
CA ASP A 65 -0.52 -9.96 4.26
C ASP A 65 -0.70 -11.22 3.41
N ARG A 66 -1.90 -11.43 2.85
CA ARG A 66 -2.27 -12.62 2.06
C ARG A 66 -3.22 -12.22 0.93
N ARG A 67 -3.54 -13.17 0.04
CA ARG A 67 -4.65 -13.03 -0.89
C ARG A 67 -5.93 -12.68 -0.11
N ARG A 68 -6.60 -11.62 -0.55
CA ARG A 68 -7.87 -11.17 0.00
C ARG A 68 -9.02 -11.47 -0.94
N ILE A 69 -10.19 -11.70 -0.37
CA ILE A 69 -11.42 -11.72 -1.14
C ILE A 69 -11.76 -10.32 -1.65
N VAL A 70 -12.48 -10.27 -2.76
CA VAL A 70 -13.29 -9.10 -3.11
C VAL A 70 -14.65 -9.33 -2.48
N GLY A 71 -14.94 -8.62 -1.39
CA GLY A 71 -16.21 -8.73 -0.68
C GLY A 71 -17.29 -7.81 -1.24
N ASP A 72 -18.46 -7.84 -0.61
CA ASP A 72 -19.56 -6.92 -0.91
C ASP A 72 -19.21 -5.46 -0.52
N TYR A 73 -18.21 -5.27 0.33
CA TYR A 73 -17.56 -3.99 0.61
C TYR A 73 -16.03 -4.17 0.73
N ILE A 74 -15.24 -3.19 0.27
CA ILE A 74 -13.78 -3.16 0.45
C ILE A 74 -13.47 -2.01 1.39
N LEU A 75 -12.97 -2.31 2.59
CA LEU A 75 -12.54 -1.27 3.53
C LEU A 75 -11.28 -0.56 3.01
N THR A 76 -11.31 0.77 2.99
CA THR A 76 -10.21 1.60 2.49
C THR A 76 -9.49 2.37 3.59
N PRO A 77 -8.26 2.87 3.36
CA PRO A 77 -7.60 3.78 4.30
C PRO A 77 -8.41 5.06 4.54
N LEU A 78 -9.20 5.49 3.54
CA LEU A 78 -10.04 6.68 3.62
C LEU A 78 -11.25 6.49 4.55
N ASP A 79 -11.81 5.29 4.62
CA ASP A 79 -12.85 4.96 5.61
C ASP A 79 -12.29 5.07 7.03
N ILE A 80 -11.06 4.59 7.20
CA ILE A 80 -10.37 4.52 8.48
C ILE A 80 -9.99 5.94 8.99
N VAL A 81 -9.29 6.73 8.18
CA VAL A 81 -8.84 8.09 8.58
C VAL A 81 -10.02 9.02 8.89
N ASN A 82 -11.16 8.83 8.21
CA ASN A 82 -12.37 9.61 8.43
C ASN A 82 -13.27 9.04 9.54
N ARG A 83 -12.90 7.90 10.15
CA ARG A 83 -13.71 7.16 11.12
C ARG A 83 -15.12 6.90 10.61
N ARG A 84 -15.23 6.40 9.38
CA ARG A 84 -16.52 6.08 8.77
C ARG A 84 -17.27 5.07 9.63
N THR A 85 -18.55 5.34 9.87
CA THR A 85 -19.46 4.43 10.55
C THR A 85 -20.28 3.69 9.51
N PHE A 86 -20.73 2.49 9.87
CA PHE A 86 -21.52 1.65 8.99
C PHE A 86 -22.72 1.08 9.74
N PRO A 87 -23.89 0.95 9.09
CA PRO A 87 -25.06 0.35 9.71
C PRO A 87 -24.85 -1.12 10.05
N ASP A 88 -23.91 -1.77 9.39
CA ASP A 88 -23.55 -3.17 9.53
C ASP A 88 -22.17 -3.38 10.19
N THR A 89 -21.68 -2.46 11.02
CA THR A 89 -20.44 -2.67 11.78
C THR A 89 -20.52 -3.93 12.66
N VAL A 90 -19.54 -4.82 12.51
CA VAL A 90 -19.40 -6.07 13.30
C VAL A 90 -18.03 -6.20 13.98
N GLY A 91 -17.10 -5.30 13.67
CA GLY A 91 -15.79 -5.24 14.31
C GLY A 91 -15.38 -3.82 14.65
N ILE A 92 -14.80 -3.65 15.83
CA ILE A 92 -14.08 -2.43 16.22
C ILE A 92 -12.61 -2.79 16.38
N SER A 93 -11.75 -2.07 15.68
CA SER A 93 -10.31 -2.15 15.88
C SER A 93 -9.79 -0.80 16.31
N ASN A 94 -9.21 -0.74 17.51
CA ASN A 94 -8.46 0.42 17.99
C ASN A 94 -6.96 0.12 17.88
N GLY A 95 -6.52 -0.09 16.65
CA GLY A 95 -5.22 -0.70 16.32
C GLY A 95 -4.00 0.19 16.52
N GLY A 96 -3.99 1.11 17.49
CA GLY A 96 -2.82 1.95 17.78
C GLY A 96 -2.18 2.56 16.53
N ARG A 97 -0.84 2.65 16.52
CA ARG A 97 -0.06 3.08 15.34
C ARG A 97 -0.25 2.09 14.19
N LEU A 98 -0.34 2.58 12.95
CA LEU A 98 -0.41 1.75 11.74
C LEU A 98 0.78 0.76 11.70
N ASP A 99 0.52 -0.53 11.96
CA ASP A 99 1.54 -1.59 12.04
C ASP A 99 1.92 -2.11 10.64
N LYS A 100 2.59 -1.30 9.84
CA LYS A 100 2.91 -1.67 8.47
C LYS A 100 4.38 -2.08 8.29
N HIS A 101 4.56 -3.26 7.70
CA HIS A 101 5.86 -3.89 7.45
C HIS A 101 6.26 -3.92 5.96
N GLY A 102 5.84 -2.94 5.17
CA GLY A 102 6.06 -2.91 3.73
C GLY A 102 5.66 -1.58 3.11
N TYR A 103 5.82 -1.45 1.80
CA TYR A 103 5.49 -0.20 1.12
C TYR A 103 3.99 0.11 1.09
N THR A 104 3.63 1.39 1.18
CA THR A 104 2.29 1.89 0.88
C THR A 104 2.12 2.12 -0.61
N VAL A 105 0.89 1.90 -1.05
CA VAL A 105 0.47 2.00 -2.44
C VAL A 105 -0.71 2.95 -2.58
N HIS A 106 -1.51 3.12 -1.53
CA HIS A 106 -2.59 4.08 -1.50
C HIS A 106 -2.02 5.50 -1.44
N ALA A 107 -2.45 6.35 -2.38
CA ALA A 107 -1.94 7.70 -2.59
C ALA A 107 -1.97 8.60 -1.34
N PHE A 108 -2.97 8.39 -0.46
CA PHE A 108 -3.05 9.08 0.84
C PHE A 108 -1.76 8.98 1.66
N TYR A 109 -1.15 7.79 1.72
CA TYR A 109 0.08 7.57 2.47
C TYR A 109 1.34 8.07 1.77
N MET A 110 1.22 8.54 0.52
CA MET A 110 2.31 9.23 -0.16
C MET A 110 2.37 10.70 0.27
N ILE A 111 1.27 11.29 0.74
CA ILE A 111 1.20 12.71 1.17
C ILE A 111 1.23 12.84 2.71
N ASN A 112 0.66 11.88 3.43
CA ASN A 112 0.45 12.00 4.87
C ASN A 112 0.75 10.69 5.61
N ASN A 113 1.41 10.82 6.76
CA ASN A 113 1.64 9.74 7.72
C ASN A 113 0.58 9.74 8.81
N TRP A 114 -0.61 9.27 8.44
CA TRP A 114 -1.63 9.01 9.44
C TRP A 114 -1.33 7.71 10.18
N ARG A 115 -1.29 7.79 11.51
CA ARG A 115 -0.78 6.73 12.39
C ARG A 115 -1.87 5.86 12.99
N GLY A 116 -2.88 5.46 12.24
CA GLY A 116 -3.90 4.58 12.81
C GLY A 116 -4.90 5.30 13.72
N GLY A 117 -5.96 4.58 14.08
CA GLY A 117 -7.10 5.11 14.81
C GLY A 117 -8.26 4.13 14.82
N MET A 118 -9.33 4.53 15.50
CA MET A 118 -10.54 3.72 15.62
C MET A 118 -11.09 3.38 14.23
N THR A 119 -11.28 2.10 13.99
CA THR A 119 -11.78 1.55 12.73
C THR A 119 -13.02 0.71 12.99
N TYR A 120 -14.06 0.97 12.20
CA TYR A 120 -15.28 0.16 12.18
C TYR A 120 -15.28 -0.72 10.94
N THR A 121 -15.35 -2.04 11.14
CA THR A 121 -15.37 -3.03 10.05
C THR A 121 -16.81 -3.49 9.78
N PRO A 122 -17.37 -3.21 8.60
CA PRO A 122 -18.72 -3.65 8.24
C PRO A 122 -18.77 -5.15 7.92
N TYR A 123 -19.93 -5.77 8.15
CA TYR A 123 -20.18 -7.19 7.91
C TYR A 123 -19.95 -7.58 6.44
N ARG A 124 -20.29 -6.67 5.52
CA ARG A 124 -20.05 -6.84 4.08
C ARG A 124 -18.57 -7.05 3.70
N CYS A 125 -17.61 -6.70 4.56
CA CYS A 125 -16.19 -7.03 4.34
C CYS A 125 -15.88 -8.54 4.46
N LEU A 126 -16.75 -9.30 5.14
CA LEU A 126 -16.56 -10.72 5.41
C LEU A 126 -17.18 -11.61 4.31
N LEU A 127 -18.03 -11.04 3.46
CA LEU A 127 -18.86 -11.75 2.49
C LEU A 127 -18.20 -11.72 1.10
N PRO A 128 -17.64 -12.84 0.59
CA PRO A 128 -17.04 -12.86 -0.74
C PRO A 128 -18.10 -12.60 -1.82
N LYS A 129 -17.84 -11.66 -2.73
CA LYS A 129 -18.77 -11.27 -3.79
C LYS A 129 -19.14 -12.48 -4.66
N GLY A 130 -20.44 -12.74 -4.79
CA GLY A 130 -20.97 -13.82 -5.62
C GLY A 130 -20.88 -15.23 -5.03
N ILE A 131 -20.40 -15.38 -3.79
CA ILE A 131 -20.36 -16.66 -3.08
C ILE A 131 -21.11 -16.51 -1.75
N ASP A 132 -22.05 -17.42 -1.48
CA ASP A 132 -22.78 -17.49 -0.22
C ASP A 132 -22.35 -18.69 0.62
N GLY A 133 -22.64 -18.69 1.92
CA GLY A 133 -22.25 -19.76 2.86
C GLY A 133 -20.77 -19.73 3.28
N VAL A 134 -20.00 -18.71 2.89
CA VAL A 134 -18.59 -18.52 3.26
C VAL A 134 -18.39 -17.15 3.90
N LEU A 135 -17.74 -17.13 5.06
CA LEU A 135 -17.27 -15.90 5.72
C LEU A 135 -15.75 -15.91 5.78
N VAL A 136 -15.12 -14.80 5.45
CA VAL A 136 -13.66 -14.64 5.47
C VAL A 136 -13.26 -13.54 6.42
N ILE A 137 -12.32 -13.85 7.32
CA ILE A 137 -11.81 -12.95 8.36
C ILE A 137 -10.28 -12.84 8.31
N GLY A 138 -9.70 -12.01 9.19
CA GLY A 138 -8.25 -11.87 9.33
C GLY A 138 -7.60 -11.27 8.08
N VAL A 139 -6.38 -11.69 7.77
CA VAL A 139 -5.60 -11.15 6.65
C VAL A 139 -6.21 -11.42 5.26
N GLY A 140 -7.21 -12.31 5.17
CA GLY A 140 -7.94 -12.61 3.94
C GLY A 140 -9.22 -11.78 3.71
N LEU A 141 -9.64 -10.97 4.69
CA LEU A 141 -10.88 -10.19 4.61
C LEU A 141 -10.84 -9.13 3.50
N SER A 142 -12.01 -8.66 3.04
CA SER A 142 -12.12 -7.66 1.99
C SER A 142 -11.72 -6.24 2.46
N ALA A 143 -10.46 -5.89 2.25
CA ALA A 143 -9.91 -4.56 2.52
C ALA A 143 -8.73 -4.24 1.60
N ASP A 144 -8.44 -2.96 1.46
CA ASP A 144 -7.22 -2.47 0.82
C ASP A 144 -5.97 -2.97 1.58
N CYS A 145 -4.87 -3.23 0.88
CA CYS A 145 -3.62 -3.66 1.53
C CYS A 145 -3.14 -2.66 2.58
N ASP A 146 -3.44 -1.38 2.40
CA ASP A 146 -3.02 -0.31 3.29
C ASP A 146 -4.04 -0.06 4.43
N ALA A 147 -5.20 -0.71 4.38
CA ALA A 147 -6.21 -0.72 5.44
C ALA A 147 -6.06 -1.91 6.40
N ILE A 148 -5.63 -3.06 5.86
CA ILE A 148 -5.43 -4.31 6.63
C ILE A 148 -4.61 -4.14 7.92
N PRO A 149 -3.46 -3.42 7.93
CA PRO A 149 -2.67 -3.20 9.14
C PRO A 149 -3.47 -2.65 10.32
N SER A 150 -4.52 -1.85 10.07
CA SER A 150 -5.35 -1.26 11.13
C SER A 150 -6.35 -2.24 11.76
N ILE A 151 -6.66 -3.36 11.10
CA ILE A 151 -7.73 -4.28 11.51
C ILE A 151 -7.25 -5.72 11.71
N ARG A 152 -6.00 -6.05 11.36
CA ARG A 152 -5.42 -7.40 11.48
C ARG A 152 -4.73 -7.68 12.81
N MET A 153 -4.70 -6.73 13.74
CA MET A 153 -4.08 -6.95 15.06
C MET A 153 -4.82 -8.06 15.81
N GLN A 154 -4.11 -8.87 16.59
CA GLN A 154 -4.67 -10.08 17.21
C GLN A 154 -6.02 -9.85 17.93
N PRO A 155 -6.20 -8.79 18.74
CA PRO A 155 -7.50 -8.53 19.37
C PRO A 155 -8.63 -8.26 18.37
N GLY A 156 -8.33 -7.52 17.29
CA GLY A 156 -9.28 -7.24 16.21
C GLY A 156 -9.70 -8.51 15.47
N VAL A 157 -8.73 -9.39 15.17
CA VAL A 157 -9.00 -10.68 14.49
C VAL A 157 -9.81 -11.62 15.38
N GLN A 158 -9.52 -11.68 16.68
CA GLN A 158 -10.28 -12.49 17.64
C GLN A 158 -11.75 -12.03 17.71
N ASN A 159 -11.98 -10.73 17.89
CA ASN A 159 -13.34 -10.17 17.92
C ASN A 159 -14.09 -10.39 16.61
N LEU A 160 -13.42 -10.20 15.47
CA LEU A 160 -14.02 -10.42 14.16
C LEU A 160 -14.35 -11.90 13.93
N GLY A 161 -13.49 -12.81 14.40
CA GLY A 161 -13.72 -14.25 14.33
C GLY A 161 -14.90 -14.69 15.18
N TYR A 162 -15.05 -14.13 16.39
CA TYR A 162 -16.24 -14.36 17.20
C TYR A 162 -17.50 -13.87 16.49
N ALA A 163 -17.48 -12.64 15.95
CA ALA A 163 -18.62 -12.09 15.21
C ALA A 163 -19.00 -12.95 13.99
N ALA A 164 -18.03 -13.41 13.21
CA ALA A 164 -18.25 -14.31 12.08
C ALA A 164 -18.85 -15.65 12.52
N GLY A 165 -18.38 -16.23 13.62
CA GLY A 165 -18.91 -17.47 14.18
C GLY A 165 -20.38 -17.35 14.62
N VAL A 166 -20.73 -16.26 15.30
CA VAL A 166 -22.14 -15.99 15.69
C VAL A 166 -23.00 -15.78 14.45
N ALA A 167 -22.53 -14.99 13.48
CA ALA A 167 -23.23 -14.77 12.22
C ALA A 167 -23.51 -16.08 11.46
N ALA A 168 -22.51 -16.98 11.37
CA ALA A 168 -22.67 -18.30 10.77
C ALA A 168 -23.70 -19.17 11.52
N ALA A 169 -23.66 -19.16 12.85
CA ALA A 169 -24.64 -19.88 13.67
C ALA A 169 -26.06 -19.33 13.51
N MET A 170 -26.23 -18.01 13.40
CA MET A 170 -27.51 -17.37 13.12
C MET A 170 -28.06 -17.78 11.75
N ALA A 171 -27.23 -17.73 10.71
CA ALA A 171 -27.59 -18.17 9.36
C ALA A 171 -28.05 -19.63 9.34
N ALA A 172 -27.25 -20.52 9.94
CA ALA A 172 -27.56 -21.96 10.02
C ALA A 172 -28.85 -22.23 10.79
N LYS A 173 -29.06 -21.57 11.93
CA LYS A 173 -30.26 -21.74 12.77
C LYS A 173 -31.54 -21.25 12.08
N ALA A 174 -31.46 -20.13 11.36
CA ALA A 174 -32.61 -19.56 10.65
C ALA A 174 -32.85 -20.19 9.27
N GLY A 175 -31.91 -20.99 8.76
CA GLY A 175 -32.01 -21.56 7.41
C GLY A 175 -31.94 -20.51 6.31
N VAL A 176 -31.19 -19.41 6.54
CA VAL A 176 -31.08 -18.29 5.60
C VAL A 176 -29.65 -18.13 5.10
N PRO A 177 -29.46 -17.53 3.90
CA PRO A 177 -28.15 -17.10 3.41
C PRO A 177 -27.38 -16.25 4.42
N ALA A 178 -26.04 -16.28 4.37
CA ALA A 178 -25.21 -15.45 5.25
C ALA A 178 -25.51 -13.95 5.10
N ARG A 179 -25.93 -13.52 3.91
CA ARG A 179 -26.37 -12.14 3.61
C ARG A 179 -27.72 -11.75 4.20
N ALA A 180 -28.52 -12.73 4.61
CA ALA A 180 -29.90 -12.52 5.04
C ALA A 180 -30.06 -12.62 6.57
N ILE A 181 -28.96 -12.67 7.33
CA ILE A 181 -29.03 -12.64 8.78
C ILE A 181 -29.53 -11.29 9.30
N ASP A 182 -30.13 -11.31 10.48
CA ASP A 182 -30.49 -10.08 11.20
C ASP A 182 -29.22 -9.45 11.81
N ILE A 183 -28.70 -8.43 11.12
CA ILE A 183 -27.50 -7.71 11.54
C ILE A 183 -27.71 -6.95 12.85
N LYS A 184 -28.93 -6.45 13.13
CA LYS A 184 -29.19 -5.74 14.39
C LYS A 184 -29.19 -6.72 15.56
N ALA A 185 -29.78 -7.90 15.40
CA ALA A 185 -29.68 -8.95 16.41
C ALA A 185 -28.22 -9.37 16.67
N LEU A 186 -27.40 -9.49 15.62
CA LEU A 186 -25.97 -9.77 15.76
C LEU A 186 -25.26 -8.64 16.52
N GLN A 187 -25.48 -7.38 16.16
CA GLN A 187 -24.87 -6.23 16.83
C GLN A 187 -25.28 -6.15 18.31
N THR A 188 -26.57 -6.37 18.63
CA THR A 188 -27.06 -6.41 20.01
C THR A 188 -26.36 -7.49 20.83
N HIS A 189 -26.19 -8.68 20.26
CA HIS A 189 -25.43 -9.76 20.91
C HIS A 189 -23.97 -9.34 21.16
N LEU A 190 -23.29 -8.80 20.14
CA LEU A 190 -21.89 -8.40 20.23
C LEU A 190 -21.67 -7.24 21.23
N VAL A 191 -22.63 -6.33 21.37
CA VAL A 191 -22.63 -5.29 22.42
C VAL A 191 -22.80 -5.93 23.80
N GLY A 192 -23.74 -6.87 23.95
CA GLY A 192 -24.01 -7.54 25.23
C GLY A 192 -22.81 -8.29 25.82
N ILE A 193 -21.91 -8.79 24.98
CA ILE A 193 -20.68 -9.48 25.41
C ILE A 193 -19.44 -8.57 25.45
N GLY A 194 -19.56 -7.30 25.05
CA GLY A 194 -18.46 -6.33 25.06
C GLY A 194 -17.51 -6.37 23.85
N CYS A 195 -17.86 -7.07 22.76
CA CYS A 195 -17.10 -7.03 21.51
C CYS A 195 -17.34 -5.72 20.72
N LEU A 196 -18.51 -5.11 20.88
CA LEU A 196 -18.88 -3.81 20.31
C LEU A 196 -19.30 -2.83 21.40
N THR A 197 -19.19 -1.53 21.11
CA THR A 197 -19.72 -0.45 21.94
C THR A 197 -21.20 -0.19 21.62
N ALA A 198 -21.97 0.31 22.60
CA ALA A 198 -23.42 0.54 22.42
C ALA A 198 -23.75 1.53 21.29
N GLU A 199 -22.87 2.50 21.00
CA GLU A 199 -23.00 3.44 19.89
C GLU A 199 -23.16 2.77 18.52
N VAL A 200 -22.65 1.55 18.35
CA VAL A 200 -22.73 0.80 17.07
C VAL A 200 -24.18 0.50 16.68
N LEU A 201 -25.09 0.38 17.66
CA LEU A 201 -26.51 0.14 17.38
C LEU A 201 -27.15 1.32 16.65
N GLU A 202 -26.64 2.53 16.88
CA GLU A 202 -27.10 3.79 16.29
C GLU A 202 -26.30 4.19 15.04
N HIS A 203 -25.32 3.39 14.63
CA HIS A 203 -24.54 3.71 13.45
C HIS A 203 -25.41 3.69 12.19
N GLU A 204 -25.31 4.78 11.44
CA GLU A 204 -25.68 4.87 10.03
C GLU A 204 -24.40 4.97 9.19
N ASP A 205 -24.55 4.92 7.85
CA ASP A 205 -23.43 5.22 6.96
C ASP A 205 -23.14 6.72 7.03
N SER A 206 -21.98 7.11 7.56
CA SER A 206 -21.61 8.54 7.69
C SER A 206 -21.16 9.18 6.38
N PHE A 207 -21.29 8.47 5.27
CA PHE A 207 -20.97 8.94 3.92
C PHE A 207 -22.22 9.07 3.04
N PRO A 208 -22.21 10.00 2.05
CA PRO A 208 -21.09 10.87 1.67
C PRO A 208 -20.84 12.02 2.66
N LEU A 209 -19.60 12.49 2.73
CA LEU A 209 -19.25 13.65 3.57
C LEU A 209 -19.94 14.92 3.07
N ALA A 210 -20.43 15.76 3.99
CA ALA A 210 -21.10 17.02 3.66
C ALA A 210 -20.16 18.03 2.98
N ASP A 211 -20.68 18.78 2.01
CA ASP A 211 -19.93 19.80 1.25
C ASP A 211 -19.26 20.86 2.15
N SER A 212 -19.92 21.25 3.25
CA SER A 212 -19.36 22.19 4.22
C SER A 212 -18.05 21.68 4.83
N ARG A 213 -18.00 20.38 5.18
CA ARG A 213 -16.82 19.71 5.73
C ARG A 213 -15.71 19.62 4.69
N VAL A 214 -16.03 19.28 3.45
CA VAL A 214 -15.04 19.19 2.36
C VAL A 214 -14.48 20.57 2.01
N ARG A 215 -15.32 21.62 1.92
CA ARG A 215 -14.86 23.01 1.72
C ARG A 215 -13.96 23.49 2.86
N GLN A 216 -14.30 23.17 4.11
CA GLN A 216 -13.47 23.49 5.25
C GLN A 216 -12.10 22.80 5.17
N ALA A 217 -12.07 21.53 4.77
CA ALA A 217 -10.82 20.79 4.60
C ALA A 217 -9.92 21.42 3.51
N VAL A 218 -10.49 21.83 2.37
CA VAL A 218 -9.74 22.53 1.31
C VAL A 218 -9.24 23.90 1.78
N ARG A 219 -10.05 24.68 2.50
CA ARG A 219 -9.60 25.95 3.09
C ARG A 219 -8.44 25.75 4.05
N LYS A 220 -8.51 24.72 4.89
CA LYS A 220 -7.43 24.37 5.82
C LYS A 220 -6.17 23.91 5.08
N LEU A 221 -6.30 23.14 3.99
CA LEU A 221 -5.18 22.78 3.12
C LEU A 221 -4.49 24.03 2.55
N ALA A 222 -5.26 24.99 2.06
CA ALA A 222 -4.70 26.22 1.50
C ALA A 222 -4.06 27.10 2.58
N ALA A 223 -4.67 27.24 3.75
CA ALA A 223 -4.22 28.17 4.79
C ALA A 223 -3.13 27.59 5.72
N GLU A 224 -3.26 26.32 6.12
CA GLU A 224 -2.57 25.77 7.29
C GLU A 224 -1.72 24.53 6.94
N ASP A 225 -2.34 23.35 6.78
CA ASP A 225 -1.66 22.05 6.79
C ASP A 225 -2.44 20.93 6.08
N TYR A 226 -1.94 19.69 6.11
CA TYR A 226 -2.55 18.50 5.49
C TYR A 226 -3.57 17.76 6.38
N SER A 227 -3.97 18.30 7.54
CA SER A 227 -4.86 17.58 8.48
C SER A 227 -6.26 17.28 7.91
N GLY A 228 -6.71 18.05 6.91
CA GLY A 228 -7.95 17.81 6.17
C GLY A 228 -7.85 16.78 5.04
N LEU A 229 -6.68 16.19 4.79
CA LEU A 229 -6.42 15.37 3.59
C LEU A 229 -7.37 14.18 3.45
N GLY A 230 -7.68 13.48 4.56
CA GLY A 230 -8.58 12.33 4.53
C GLY A 230 -9.97 12.69 4.01
N VAL A 231 -10.49 13.87 4.37
CA VAL A 231 -11.78 14.37 3.88
C VAL A 231 -11.70 14.73 2.40
N ILE A 232 -10.59 15.35 1.98
CA ILE A 232 -10.37 15.80 0.60
C ILE A 232 -10.33 14.61 -0.35
N MET A 233 -9.52 13.59 -0.01
CA MET A 233 -9.33 12.41 -0.86
C MET A 233 -10.53 11.47 -0.83
N ALA A 234 -11.36 11.50 0.21
CA ALA A 234 -12.60 10.73 0.25
C ALA A 234 -13.76 11.41 -0.51
N SER A 235 -13.51 12.53 -1.18
CA SER A 235 -14.50 13.30 -1.95
C SER A 235 -13.84 13.98 -3.15
N GLU A 236 -13.05 13.21 -3.92
CA GLU A 236 -12.20 13.70 -5.02
C GLU A 236 -12.98 14.53 -6.06
N ASP A 237 -14.14 14.02 -6.46
CA ASP A 237 -15.06 14.63 -7.42
C ASP A 237 -15.38 16.10 -7.12
N ARG A 238 -15.64 16.39 -5.84
CA ARG A 238 -15.98 17.74 -5.34
C ARG A 238 -14.73 18.52 -4.94
N SER A 239 -13.77 17.87 -4.31
CA SER A 239 -12.62 18.53 -3.70
C SER A 239 -11.64 19.08 -4.73
N ILE A 240 -11.45 18.41 -5.88
CA ILE A 240 -10.58 18.89 -6.97
C ILE A 240 -10.99 20.29 -7.43
N ARG A 241 -12.30 20.53 -7.63
CA ARG A 241 -12.80 21.84 -8.07
C ARG A 241 -12.38 22.94 -7.09
N TRP A 242 -12.64 22.76 -5.81
CA TRP A 242 -12.31 23.78 -4.80
C TRP A 242 -10.81 23.93 -4.58
N MET A 243 -10.02 22.86 -4.73
CA MET A 243 -8.56 22.95 -4.68
C MET A 243 -7.99 23.75 -5.86
N ARG A 244 -8.54 23.58 -7.07
CA ARG A 244 -8.15 24.42 -8.24
C ARG A 244 -8.44 25.90 -7.99
N GLU A 245 -9.61 26.22 -7.44
CA GLU A 245 -10.00 27.58 -7.07
C GLU A 245 -9.05 28.14 -5.99
N ALA A 246 -8.77 27.38 -4.94
CA ALA A 246 -7.84 27.77 -3.88
C ALA A 246 -6.42 27.98 -4.41
N HIS A 247 -5.93 27.11 -5.31
CA HIS A 247 -4.61 27.23 -5.90
C HIS A 247 -4.45 28.49 -6.76
N ARG A 248 -5.47 28.83 -7.57
CA ARG A 248 -5.48 30.02 -8.43
C ARG A 248 -5.69 31.32 -7.68
N ASN A 249 -6.25 31.27 -6.47
CA ASN A 249 -6.53 32.47 -5.69
C ASN A 249 -5.22 33.24 -5.38
N PRO A 250 -5.11 34.52 -5.77
CA PRO A 250 -3.94 35.35 -5.45
C PRO A 250 -3.69 35.52 -3.95
N ALA A 251 -4.74 35.43 -3.12
CA ALA A 251 -4.64 35.54 -1.66
C ALA A 251 -4.08 34.28 -0.99
N THR A 252 -4.02 33.14 -1.69
CA THR A 252 -3.43 31.91 -1.15
C THR A 252 -1.91 32.06 -1.02
N PRO A 253 -1.32 31.83 0.17
CA PRO A 253 0.12 31.90 0.35
C PRO A 253 0.87 30.90 -0.54
N PRO A 254 2.15 31.14 -0.89
CA PRO A 254 2.95 30.21 -1.70
C PRO A 254 2.98 28.77 -1.16
N ALA A 255 3.14 28.60 0.15
CA ALA A 255 3.07 27.28 0.80
C ALA A 255 1.70 26.61 0.62
N GLY A 256 0.61 27.40 0.70
CA GLY A 256 -0.75 26.94 0.44
C GLY A 256 -0.97 26.50 -1.00
N LYS A 257 -0.44 27.26 -1.96
CA LYS A 257 -0.46 26.90 -3.38
C LYS A 257 0.27 25.60 -3.64
N LEU A 258 1.43 25.40 -3.01
CA LEU A 258 2.18 24.16 -3.09
C LEU A 258 1.41 22.97 -2.50
N ARG A 259 0.78 23.11 -1.33
CA ARG A 259 -0.06 22.04 -0.75
C ARG A 259 -1.23 21.68 -1.66
N CYS A 260 -1.90 22.66 -2.27
CA CYS A 260 -2.97 22.41 -3.22
C CYS A 260 -2.44 21.71 -4.48
N ALA A 261 -1.34 22.18 -5.06
CA ALA A 261 -0.70 21.59 -6.24
C ALA A 261 -0.27 20.14 -5.98
N HIS A 262 0.25 19.87 -4.78
CA HIS A 262 0.66 18.55 -4.35
C HIS A 262 -0.50 17.55 -4.32
N VAL A 263 -1.60 17.90 -3.64
CA VAL A 263 -2.77 17.02 -3.57
C VAL A 263 -3.42 16.87 -4.94
N LEU A 264 -3.54 17.96 -5.72
CA LEU A 264 -4.06 17.92 -7.09
C LEU A 264 -3.24 16.96 -7.97
N GLY A 265 -1.92 17.07 -7.99
CA GLY A 265 -1.05 16.20 -8.78
C GLY A 265 -1.17 14.73 -8.36
N MET A 266 -1.25 14.45 -7.05
CA MET A 266 -1.48 13.10 -6.55
C MET A 266 -2.84 12.52 -6.99
N LEU A 267 -3.87 13.36 -7.14
CA LEU A 267 -5.17 12.98 -7.67
C LEU A 267 -5.23 12.95 -9.21
N GLY A 268 -4.10 13.16 -9.89
CA GLY A 268 -4.02 13.12 -11.35
C GLY A 268 -4.38 14.43 -12.06
N ASP A 269 -4.40 15.55 -11.33
CA ASP A 269 -4.76 16.86 -11.85
C ASP A 269 -3.54 17.75 -12.11
N ALA A 270 -3.39 18.21 -13.36
CA ALA A 270 -2.24 19.00 -13.80
C ALA A 270 -2.32 20.51 -13.44
N SER A 271 -3.38 20.99 -12.78
CA SER A 271 -3.58 22.44 -12.55
C SER A 271 -2.49 23.10 -11.71
N GLY A 272 -1.72 22.33 -10.93
CA GLY A 272 -0.62 22.80 -10.10
C GLY A 272 0.78 22.46 -10.61
N VAL A 273 0.90 21.94 -11.84
CA VAL A 273 2.17 21.38 -12.38
C VAL A 273 3.33 22.38 -12.31
N GLU A 274 3.13 23.64 -12.66
CA GLU A 274 4.19 24.67 -12.61
C GLU A 274 4.71 24.90 -11.18
N THR A 275 3.82 24.83 -10.19
CA THR A 275 4.21 24.95 -8.78
C THR A 275 5.00 23.73 -8.30
N LEU A 276 4.64 22.53 -8.77
CA LEU A 276 5.41 21.31 -8.48
C LEU A 276 6.79 21.35 -9.12
N ILE A 277 6.87 21.70 -10.40
CA ILE A 277 8.14 21.84 -11.13
C ILE A 277 9.06 22.82 -10.40
N ALA A 278 8.57 24.02 -10.10
CA ALA A 278 9.36 25.04 -9.41
C ALA A 278 9.88 24.54 -8.04
N ARG A 279 9.07 23.81 -7.27
CA ARG A 279 9.50 23.23 -5.98
C ARG A 279 10.56 22.14 -6.14
N ILE A 280 10.44 21.30 -7.17
CA ILE A 280 11.36 20.21 -7.45
C ILE A 280 12.71 20.74 -7.95
N GLU A 281 12.69 21.69 -8.89
CA GLU A 281 13.89 22.34 -9.43
C GLU A 281 14.65 23.12 -8.36
N SER A 282 13.96 23.69 -7.37
CA SER A 282 14.61 24.41 -6.27
C SER A 282 15.38 23.50 -5.29
N SER A 283 15.06 22.20 -5.22
CA SER A 283 15.77 21.25 -4.36
C SER A 283 17.07 20.80 -5.03
N ARG A 284 18.24 21.05 -4.43
CA ARG A 284 19.53 20.62 -5.00
C ARG A 284 19.99 19.24 -4.55
N GLU A 285 19.36 18.71 -3.51
CA GLU A 285 19.67 17.42 -2.89
C GLU A 285 18.35 16.70 -2.61
N PHE A 286 18.43 15.38 -2.35
CA PHE A 286 17.28 14.64 -1.86
C PHE A 286 17.08 14.92 -0.36
N ASP A 287 15.85 15.27 0.02
CA ASP A 287 15.48 15.50 1.41
C ASP A 287 15.67 14.20 2.20
N THR A 288 16.06 14.31 3.48
CA THR A 288 16.06 13.18 4.43
C THR A 288 14.84 13.19 5.35
N ASP A 289 14.12 14.32 5.39
CA ASP A 289 12.90 14.48 6.18
C ASP A 289 11.76 13.68 5.56
N ARG A 290 11.16 12.83 6.39
CA ARG A 290 10.22 11.81 5.93
C ARG A 290 8.81 12.25 6.24
N ILE A 291 7.92 12.00 5.29
CA ILE A 291 6.48 12.08 5.55
C ILE A 291 6.13 11.04 6.61
N ASP A 292 6.70 9.83 6.51
CA ASP A 292 6.46 8.73 7.45
C ASP A 292 7.66 8.37 8.37
N THR A 293 7.33 8.01 9.60
CA THR A 293 8.23 7.37 10.59
C THR A 293 8.29 5.85 10.45
N TYR A 294 7.29 5.22 9.82
CA TYR A 294 7.24 3.79 9.49
C TYR A 294 7.32 3.61 7.96
N PHE A 295 7.52 2.38 7.48
CA PHE A 295 7.73 2.12 6.05
C PHE A 295 6.47 2.49 5.22
N PRO A 296 6.58 3.11 4.01
CA PRO A 296 7.77 3.41 3.22
C PRO A 296 8.47 4.70 3.63
N TRP A 297 9.78 4.76 3.36
CA TRP A 297 10.64 5.89 3.67
C TRP A 297 10.49 6.97 2.58
N VAL A 298 9.28 7.50 2.40
CA VAL A 298 8.95 8.56 1.43
C VAL A 298 9.25 9.91 2.05
N THR A 299 10.06 10.71 1.36
CA THR A 299 10.38 12.08 1.75
C THR A 299 9.43 13.08 1.11
N TRP A 300 9.48 14.34 1.53
CA TRP A 300 8.68 15.38 0.91
C TRP A 300 8.99 15.53 -0.59
N LEU A 301 10.28 15.54 -0.96
CA LEU A 301 10.67 15.56 -2.37
C LEU A 301 10.15 14.34 -3.15
N ASP A 302 10.29 13.13 -2.60
CA ASP A 302 9.75 11.90 -3.22
C ASP A 302 8.26 12.04 -3.53
N SER A 303 7.50 12.57 -2.57
CA SER A 303 6.06 12.77 -2.69
C SER A 303 5.71 13.78 -3.80
N TYR A 304 6.44 14.90 -3.88
CA TYR A 304 6.27 15.86 -4.97
C TYR A 304 6.61 15.27 -6.34
N LEU A 305 7.65 14.42 -6.43
CA LEU A 305 8.01 13.71 -7.68
C LEU A 305 6.89 12.78 -8.12
N ILE A 306 6.34 11.99 -7.19
CA ILE A 306 5.21 11.09 -7.48
C ILE A 306 4.00 11.91 -7.94
N ALA A 307 3.67 13.00 -7.23
CA ALA A 307 2.56 13.87 -7.61
C ALA A 307 2.77 14.50 -8.99
N LEU A 308 3.99 14.94 -9.31
CA LEU A 308 4.33 15.50 -10.62
C LEU A 308 4.14 14.45 -11.72
N GLY A 309 4.65 13.23 -11.56
CA GLY A 309 4.46 12.16 -12.53
C GLY A 309 2.99 11.80 -12.75
N ARG A 310 2.19 11.79 -11.66
CA ARG A 310 0.74 11.52 -11.72
C ARG A 310 -0.07 12.59 -12.44
N THR A 311 0.45 13.81 -12.60
CA THR A 311 -0.21 14.84 -13.45
C THR A 311 -0.33 14.41 -14.92
N ARG A 312 0.53 13.50 -15.39
CA ARG A 312 0.68 13.10 -16.80
C ARG A 312 0.96 14.28 -17.75
N ASP A 313 1.39 15.41 -17.23
CA ASP A 313 1.76 16.57 -18.03
C ASP A 313 3.17 16.36 -18.61
N PRO A 314 3.39 16.49 -19.94
CA PRO A 314 4.70 16.27 -20.56
C PRO A 314 5.83 17.14 -19.97
N ARG A 315 5.50 18.30 -19.39
CA ARG A 315 6.48 19.17 -18.71
C ARG A 315 7.11 18.50 -17.48
N ALA A 316 6.51 17.43 -16.95
CA ALA A 316 7.04 16.65 -15.85
C ALA A 316 8.34 15.90 -16.21
N LEU A 317 8.54 15.56 -17.49
CA LEU A 317 9.63 14.66 -17.89
C LEU A 317 11.01 15.23 -17.53
N ALA A 318 11.30 16.47 -17.92
CA ALA A 318 12.63 17.06 -17.72
C ALA A 318 13.00 17.16 -16.23
N PRO A 319 12.16 17.71 -15.32
CA PRO A 319 12.47 17.74 -13.89
C PRO A 319 12.67 16.35 -13.27
N LEU A 320 11.91 15.33 -13.71
CA LEU A 320 12.09 13.95 -13.22
C LEU A 320 13.42 13.35 -13.69
N LEU A 321 13.82 13.60 -14.94
CA LEU A 321 15.11 13.16 -15.48
C LEU A 321 16.29 13.84 -14.77
N ASP A 322 16.18 15.13 -14.46
CA ASP A 322 17.20 15.86 -13.70
C ASP A 322 17.38 15.27 -12.30
N LYS A 323 16.29 14.89 -11.63
CA LYS A 323 16.38 14.21 -10.32
C LYS A 323 16.91 12.79 -10.40
N LEU A 324 16.61 12.07 -11.48
CA LEU A 324 17.23 10.77 -11.73
C LEU A 324 18.75 10.91 -11.89
N ALA A 325 19.22 11.88 -12.68
CA ALA A 325 20.65 12.15 -12.87
C ALA A 325 21.34 12.49 -11.55
N LEU A 326 20.75 13.39 -10.76
CA LEU A 326 21.24 13.75 -9.42
C LEU A 326 21.37 12.52 -8.50
N LEU A 327 20.35 11.65 -8.50
CA LEU A 327 20.34 10.45 -7.64
C LEU A 327 21.39 9.40 -8.07
N VAL A 328 21.71 9.33 -9.37
CA VAL A 328 22.77 8.46 -9.89
C VAL A 328 24.15 8.99 -9.50
N GLU A 329 24.35 10.31 -9.49
CA GLU A 329 25.62 10.94 -9.09
C GLU A 329 25.92 10.75 -7.59
N ASP A 330 24.89 10.71 -6.74
CA ASP A 330 25.00 10.45 -5.29
C ASP A 330 25.28 8.96 -4.94
N LYS A 331 26.07 8.28 -5.79
CA LYS A 331 26.59 6.90 -5.60
C LYS A 331 25.55 5.89 -5.08
N GLY A 332 24.34 5.91 -5.64
CA GLY A 332 23.32 4.91 -5.34
C GLY A 332 22.53 5.21 -4.06
N GLY A 333 22.01 6.45 -3.95
CA GLY A 333 21.16 6.93 -2.86
C GLY A 333 20.00 6.01 -2.44
N GLN A 334 19.20 6.42 -1.45
CA GLN A 334 18.23 5.53 -0.80
C GLN A 334 17.27 4.83 -1.79
N VAL A 335 17.01 3.54 -1.57
CA VAL A 335 16.11 2.71 -2.40
C VAL A 335 14.72 3.35 -2.55
N SER A 336 14.25 4.06 -1.53
CA SER A 336 12.96 4.76 -1.56
C SER A 336 12.89 5.86 -2.63
N HIS A 337 13.97 6.60 -2.88
CA HIS A 337 14.02 7.64 -3.91
C HIS A 337 13.89 7.04 -5.32
N TYR A 338 14.60 5.94 -5.58
CA TYR A 338 14.46 5.19 -6.83
C TYR A 338 13.05 4.66 -7.02
N ARG A 339 12.42 4.17 -5.95
CA ARG A 339 11.01 3.73 -6.00
C ARG A 339 10.07 4.91 -6.28
N ALA A 340 10.28 6.08 -5.68
CA ALA A 340 9.47 7.27 -5.92
C ALA A 340 9.58 7.75 -7.38
N LEU A 341 10.79 7.80 -7.94
CA LEU A 341 11.02 8.10 -9.35
C LEU A 341 10.39 7.04 -10.27
N ALA A 342 10.52 5.75 -9.94
CA ALA A 342 9.86 4.69 -10.69
C ALA A 342 8.35 4.90 -10.73
N LEU A 343 7.71 5.17 -9.57
CA LEU A 343 6.28 5.48 -9.51
C LEU A 343 5.91 6.73 -10.33
N ALA A 344 6.75 7.78 -10.32
CA ALA A 344 6.54 9.00 -11.08
C ALA A 344 6.62 8.74 -12.60
N PHE A 345 7.66 8.07 -13.08
CA PHE A 345 7.84 7.73 -14.50
C PHE A 345 6.76 6.77 -15.00
N ASP A 346 6.39 5.76 -14.22
CA ASP A 346 5.31 4.81 -14.55
C ASP A 346 3.96 5.53 -14.66
N ALA A 347 3.71 6.51 -13.79
CA ALA A 347 2.48 7.30 -13.82
C ALA A 347 2.44 8.29 -15.00
N LEU A 348 3.59 8.91 -15.33
CA LEU A 348 3.74 9.82 -16.45
C LEU A 348 3.57 9.09 -17.79
N GLY A 349 4.14 7.89 -17.92
CA GLY A 349 3.96 7.04 -19.09
C GLY A 349 4.64 7.55 -20.37
N ASP A 350 5.62 8.45 -20.27
CA ASP A 350 6.32 9.03 -21.41
C ASP A 350 7.47 8.12 -21.90
N PRO A 351 7.40 7.55 -23.12
CA PRO A 351 8.44 6.66 -23.66
C PRO A 351 9.82 7.31 -23.79
N ALA A 352 9.90 8.65 -23.85
CA ALA A 352 11.18 9.35 -23.91
C ALA A 352 12.04 9.15 -22.65
N ALA A 353 11.44 8.73 -21.52
CA ALA A 353 12.17 8.37 -20.30
C ALA A 353 12.91 7.02 -20.41
N ALA A 354 12.58 6.14 -21.36
CA ALA A 354 13.15 4.79 -21.41
C ALA A 354 14.67 4.79 -21.60
N LYS A 355 15.19 5.59 -22.54
CA LYS A 355 16.65 5.66 -22.78
C LYS A 355 17.41 6.22 -21.57
N PRO A 356 17.07 7.41 -21.03
CA PRO A 356 17.73 7.92 -19.83
C PRO A 356 17.65 6.97 -18.62
N LEU A 357 16.49 6.32 -18.42
CA LEU A 357 16.31 5.34 -17.34
C LEU A 357 17.22 4.11 -17.53
N GLY A 358 17.30 3.59 -18.75
CA GLY A 358 18.20 2.47 -19.07
C GLY A 358 19.68 2.83 -18.89
N GLU A 359 20.10 4.02 -19.33
CA GLU A 359 21.47 4.51 -19.11
C GLU A 359 21.79 4.71 -17.62
N ALA A 360 20.83 5.23 -16.84
CA ALA A 360 20.96 5.35 -15.40
C ALA A 360 21.11 3.97 -14.72
N MET A 361 20.30 2.99 -15.12
CA MET A 361 20.40 1.61 -14.61
C MET A 361 21.76 0.98 -14.95
N GLN A 362 22.29 1.21 -16.15
CA GLN A 362 23.63 0.74 -16.55
C GLN A 362 24.73 1.39 -15.71
N LYS A 363 24.67 2.70 -15.46
CA LYS A 363 25.64 3.41 -14.60
C LYS A 363 25.63 2.91 -13.16
N LEU A 364 24.48 2.50 -12.66
CA LEU A 364 24.29 1.94 -11.31
C LEU A 364 24.61 0.45 -11.20
N ASP A 365 25.07 -0.17 -12.29
CA ASP A 365 25.31 -1.62 -12.41
C ASP A 365 24.09 -2.47 -12.02
N ILE A 366 22.89 -2.02 -12.36
CA ILE A 366 21.64 -2.76 -12.10
C ILE A 366 21.52 -3.91 -13.10
N ARG A 367 21.74 -5.13 -12.61
CA ARG A 367 21.69 -6.36 -13.41
C ARG A 367 20.53 -7.29 -13.06
N GLY A 368 19.78 -6.95 -12.01
CA GLY A 368 18.86 -7.86 -11.35
C GLY A 368 19.57 -8.61 -10.22
N MET A 369 18.89 -8.75 -9.09
CA MET A 369 19.34 -9.53 -7.93
C MET A 369 18.40 -10.70 -7.69
N ALA A 370 18.02 -11.37 -8.79
CA ALA A 370 17.18 -12.55 -8.72
C ALA A 370 17.93 -13.70 -8.04
N VAL A 371 17.21 -14.48 -7.25
CA VAL A 371 17.76 -15.65 -6.56
C VAL A 371 17.15 -16.89 -7.18
N SER A 372 17.93 -17.66 -7.94
CA SER A 372 17.45 -18.82 -8.70
C SER A 372 17.81 -20.17 -8.08
N GLU A 373 18.67 -20.19 -7.06
CA GLU A 373 19.15 -21.42 -6.42
C GLU A 373 19.06 -21.34 -4.90
N THR A 374 18.88 -22.49 -4.25
CA THR A 374 18.84 -22.59 -2.79
C THR A 374 20.15 -23.05 -2.14
N ALA A 375 21.11 -23.52 -2.95
CA ALA A 375 22.42 -23.92 -2.45
C ALA A 375 23.21 -22.69 -1.93
N GLY A 376 23.65 -22.73 -0.67
CA GLY A 376 24.37 -21.62 -0.05
C GLY A 376 23.53 -20.36 0.17
N LEU A 377 22.19 -20.47 0.10
CA LEU A 377 21.28 -19.35 0.27
C LEU A 377 21.34 -18.79 1.70
N THR A 378 21.63 -17.49 1.81
CA THR A 378 21.70 -16.79 3.10
C THR A 378 20.47 -15.91 3.34
N ALA A 379 20.23 -15.56 4.60
CA ALA A 379 19.19 -14.60 4.98
C ALA A 379 19.35 -13.24 4.27
N ALA A 380 20.58 -12.78 4.05
CA ALA A 380 20.85 -11.54 3.34
C ALA A 380 20.46 -11.61 1.86
N ALA A 381 20.80 -12.73 1.20
CA ALA A 381 20.50 -12.93 -0.22
C ALA A 381 18.99 -13.07 -0.48
N ARG A 382 18.29 -13.89 0.32
CA ARG A 382 16.84 -14.08 0.19
C ARG A 382 16.05 -12.85 0.63
N GLY A 383 16.47 -12.19 1.72
CA GLY A 383 15.79 -11.13 2.48
C GLY A 383 14.75 -10.26 1.75
N LYS A 384 15.01 -8.96 1.63
CA LYS A 384 14.16 -7.99 0.91
C LYS A 384 14.96 -7.26 -0.20
N SER A 385 16.10 -7.82 -0.60
CA SER A 385 16.95 -7.27 -1.66
C SER A 385 16.21 -7.29 -3.00
N GLY A 386 16.52 -6.39 -3.92
CA GLY A 386 16.04 -6.46 -5.31
C GLY A 386 14.81 -5.61 -5.63
N GLU A 387 14.16 -5.02 -4.63
CA GLU A 387 12.98 -4.18 -4.83
C GLU A 387 13.25 -2.98 -5.76
N ARG A 388 14.42 -2.34 -5.60
CA ARG A 388 14.88 -1.26 -6.48
C ARG A 388 14.96 -1.70 -7.94
N ASP A 389 15.70 -2.78 -8.17
CA ASP A 389 15.98 -3.32 -9.50
C ASP A 389 14.67 -3.75 -10.18
N LEU A 390 13.80 -4.43 -9.44
CA LEU A 390 12.49 -4.86 -9.93
C LEU A 390 11.57 -3.68 -10.25
N ALA A 391 11.53 -2.64 -9.40
CA ALA A 391 10.74 -1.44 -9.64
C ALA A 391 11.22 -0.69 -10.90
N LEU A 392 12.53 -0.50 -11.07
CA LEU A 392 13.08 0.18 -12.24
C LEU A 392 12.94 -0.65 -13.52
N ALA A 393 13.18 -1.96 -13.46
CA ALA A 393 13.02 -2.87 -14.60
C ALA A 393 11.59 -2.89 -15.14
N ARG A 394 10.59 -2.92 -14.24
CA ARG A 394 9.18 -2.80 -14.62
C ARG A 394 8.93 -1.54 -15.43
N VAL A 395 9.35 -0.39 -14.90
CA VAL A 395 9.07 0.90 -15.51
C VAL A 395 9.80 1.05 -16.83
N LEU A 396 11.08 0.62 -16.89
CA LEU A 396 11.84 0.58 -18.12
C LEU A 396 11.13 -0.27 -19.20
N TYR A 397 10.67 -1.47 -18.82
CA TYR A 397 9.96 -2.36 -19.73
C TYR A 397 8.69 -1.72 -20.30
N ARG A 398 7.88 -1.10 -19.44
CA ARG A 398 6.63 -0.43 -19.84
C ARG A 398 6.84 0.80 -20.72
N LEU A 399 7.95 1.52 -20.55
CA LEU A 399 8.23 2.75 -21.30
C LEU A 399 8.90 2.52 -22.66
N GLY A 400 9.13 1.26 -23.06
CA GLY A 400 9.70 0.91 -24.37
C GLY A 400 10.96 0.05 -24.31
N ASP A 401 11.45 -0.24 -23.11
CA ASP A 401 12.50 -1.21 -22.82
C ASP A 401 13.85 -0.96 -23.53
N TYR A 402 14.62 -0.02 -23.00
CA TYR A 402 15.91 0.35 -23.58
C TYR A 402 16.86 -0.86 -23.65
N GLN A 403 17.21 -1.24 -24.89
CA GLN A 403 18.10 -2.36 -25.21
C GLN A 403 17.66 -3.71 -24.62
N GLY A 404 16.37 -3.88 -24.32
CA GLY A 404 15.84 -5.12 -23.72
C GLY A 404 16.22 -5.34 -22.26
N LEU A 405 16.76 -4.31 -21.57
CA LEU A 405 17.30 -4.45 -20.22
C LEU A 405 16.20 -4.75 -19.18
N GLY A 406 15.07 -4.05 -19.26
CA GLY A 406 13.93 -4.24 -18.36
C GLY A 406 13.34 -5.63 -18.50
N GLU A 407 13.07 -6.06 -19.74
CA GLU A 407 12.58 -7.42 -20.02
C GLU A 407 13.54 -8.49 -19.50
N LYS A 408 14.85 -8.33 -19.75
CA LYS A 408 15.87 -9.26 -19.27
C LYS A 408 15.88 -9.39 -17.74
N ILE A 409 15.77 -8.28 -17.00
CA ILE A 409 15.74 -8.32 -15.53
C ILE A 409 14.43 -8.95 -15.03
N LEU A 410 13.29 -8.61 -15.64
CA LEU A 410 12.00 -9.21 -15.29
C LEU A 410 11.99 -10.72 -15.55
N GLN A 411 12.58 -11.19 -16.66
CA GLN A 411 12.72 -12.63 -16.95
C GLN A 411 13.58 -13.35 -15.90
N GLN A 412 14.63 -12.72 -15.37
CA GLN A 412 15.40 -13.27 -14.25
C GLN A 412 14.52 -13.42 -13.01
N TYR A 413 13.77 -12.38 -12.63
CA TYR A 413 12.87 -12.43 -11.48
C TYR A 413 11.69 -13.38 -11.67
N ALA A 414 11.27 -13.65 -12.91
CA ALA A 414 10.23 -14.64 -13.22
C ALA A 414 10.68 -16.10 -12.94
N GLY A 415 11.98 -16.32 -12.76
CA GLY A 415 12.61 -17.56 -12.30
C GLY A 415 13.20 -17.49 -10.88
N ASP A 416 12.84 -16.46 -10.10
CA ASP A 416 13.28 -16.31 -8.70
C ASP A 416 12.62 -17.38 -7.80
N ILE A 417 13.21 -17.66 -6.64
CA ILE A 417 12.61 -18.52 -5.60
C ILE A 417 11.60 -17.76 -4.73
N ARG A 418 11.63 -16.43 -4.72
CA ARG A 418 10.73 -15.56 -3.95
C ARG A 418 9.44 -15.37 -4.74
N GLY A 419 8.39 -16.06 -4.34
CA GLY A 419 7.13 -16.16 -5.10
C GLY A 419 6.49 -14.81 -5.38
N HIS A 420 6.61 -13.86 -4.46
CA HIS A 420 6.13 -12.49 -4.67
C HIS A 420 6.82 -11.74 -5.80
N TYR A 421 8.13 -11.93 -5.95
CA TYR A 421 8.91 -11.30 -7.02
C TYR A 421 8.60 -11.97 -8.36
N VAL A 422 8.50 -13.30 -8.35
CA VAL A 422 8.06 -14.09 -9.51
C VAL A 422 6.72 -13.60 -10.02
N ARG A 423 5.74 -13.47 -9.14
CA ARG A 423 4.38 -13.05 -9.52
C ARG A 423 4.33 -11.64 -10.04
N HIS A 424 5.05 -10.72 -9.41
CA HIS A 424 5.14 -9.35 -9.91
C HIS A 424 5.77 -9.33 -11.30
N ALA A 425 6.93 -9.97 -11.47
CA ALA A 425 7.66 -9.99 -12.74
C ALA A 425 6.84 -10.65 -13.86
N ARG A 426 6.22 -11.80 -13.61
CA ARG A 426 5.35 -12.49 -14.58
C ARG A 426 4.14 -11.63 -14.95
N ALA A 427 3.47 -11.02 -13.97
CA ALA A 427 2.34 -10.14 -14.25
C ALA A 427 2.75 -8.94 -15.12
N VAL A 428 3.90 -8.32 -14.86
CA VAL A 428 4.42 -7.22 -15.71
C VAL A 428 4.70 -7.70 -17.14
N LEU A 429 5.32 -8.87 -17.31
CA LEU A 429 5.61 -9.45 -18.62
C LEU A 429 4.33 -9.84 -19.39
N GLU A 430 3.33 -10.39 -18.70
CA GLU A 430 2.04 -10.78 -19.26
C GLU A 430 1.17 -9.58 -19.68
N GLU A 431 1.15 -8.53 -18.86
CA GLU A 431 0.47 -7.26 -19.18
C GLU A 431 1.08 -6.57 -20.41
N GLY A 432 2.37 -6.84 -20.69
CA GLY A 432 3.10 -6.29 -21.82
C GLY A 432 3.40 -4.79 -21.68
N ARG A 433 3.89 -4.21 -22.78
CA ARG A 433 4.41 -2.83 -22.81
C ARG A 433 3.34 -1.75 -22.94
N SER A 434 2.04 -2.09 -22.93
CA SER A 434 0.95 -1.14 -23.27
C SER A 434 -0.29 -1.25 -22.39
N SER A 435 -0.19 -1.81 -21.18
CA SER A 435 -1.38 -2.18 -20.38
C SER A 435 -2.20 -1.01 -19.80
N ARG A 436 -1.93 0.26 -20.11
CA ARG A 436 -2.69 1.39 -19.57
C ARG A 436 -2.98 2.45 -20.63
N LYS A 437 -4.15 2.33 -21.28
CA LYS A 437 -4.87 3.47 -21.86
C LYS A 437 -5.64 4.20 -20.77
#